data_AF-A0A6T7T9G6-F1
#
_entry.id   AF-A0A6T7T9G6-F1
#
_cell.length_a   1.000
_cell.length_b   1.000
_cell.length_c   1.000
_cell.angle_alpha   90.00
_cell.angle_beta   90.00
_cell.angle_gamma   90.00
#
_symmetry.space_group_name_H-M   'P 1'
#
loop_
_entity.id
_entity.type
_entity.pdbx_description
1 polymer ?
#
loop_
_entity_poly.entity_id
_entity_poly.type
_entity_poly.pdbx_seq_one_letter_code
_entity_poly.pdbx_strand_id
1 'polypeptide(L)'
;MVSMNQMAELVFKLGGKTLPIKHIPGPEGVRGRNSDNTLIKEVLGWAPSTTLEEGLGYTHTWITAQIKEFGGALDTLTTSKICTQQMAEDGCDMTHAKEAQ
;
A
#
# COMPACT_ATOMS: atom_id res chain seq x y z
N MET A 1 1.93 11.20 11.55
CA MET A 1 1.11 10.76 10.40
C MET A 1 1.57 11.49 9.16
N VAL A 2 1.47 10.87 7.99
CA VAL A 2 1.77 11.47 6.68
C VAL A 2 0.52 11.43 5.80
N SER A 3 0.33 12.42 4.93
CA SER A 3 -0.71 12.39 3.91
C SER A 3 -0.25 11.63 2.66
N MET A 4 -1.20 11.26 1.79
CA MET A 4 -0.87 10.63 0.50
C MET A 4 -0.11 11.59 -0.43
N ASN A 5 -0.36 12.90 -0.35
CA ASN A 5 0.41 13.89 -1.11
C ASN A 5 1.88 13.94 -0.65
N GLN A 6 2.13 13.93 0.67
CA GLN A 6 3.50 13.89 1.20
C GLN A 6 4.22 12.59 0.82
N MET A 7 3.53 11.45 0.87
CA MET A 7 4.10 10.18 0.40
C MET A 7 4.43 10.22 -1.10
N ALA A 8 3.56 10.81 -1.93
CA ALA A 8 3.83 10.97 -3.36
C ALA A 8 5.06 11.86 -3.61
N GLU A 9 5.19 12.99 -2.90
CA GLU A 9 6.35 13.88 -2.97
C GLU A 9 7.66 13.18 -2.60
N LEU A 10 7.65 12.33 -1.55
CA LEU A 10 8.81 11.51 -1.16
C LEU A 10 9.22 10.57 -2.30
N VAL A 11 8.26 9.88 -2.92
CA VAL A 11 8.54 8.96 -4.05
C VAL A 11 9.05 9.71 -5.27
N PHE A 12 8.48 10.89 -5.58
CA PHE A 12 8.95 11.76 -6.65
C PHE A 12 10.41 12.18 -6.44
N LYS A 13 10.76 12.59 -5.22
CA LYS A 13 12.14 12.92 -4.83
C LYS A 13 13.08 11.72 -5.00
N LEU A 14 12.69 10.52 -4.54
CA LEU A 14 13.47 9.30 -4.70
C LEU A 14 13.72 8.95 -6.18
N GLY A 15 12.72 9.20 -7.04
CA GLY A 15 12.83 9.01 -8.48
C GLY A 15 13.52 10.14 -9.25
N GLY A 16 13.91 11.23 -8.56
CA GLY A 16 14.47 12.43 -9.20
C GLY A 16 13.51 13.13 -10.16
N LYS A 17 12.19 13.04 -9.92
CA LYS A 17 11.14 13.59 -10.79
C LYS A 17 10.32 14.62 -10.03
N THR A 18 9.74 15.57 -10.76
CA THR A 18 8.72 16.48 -10.26
C THR A 18 7.52 16.36 -11.18
N LEU A 19 6.39 15.84 -10.67
CA LEU A 19 5.17 15.62 -11.43
C LEU A 19 3.99 16.29 -10.72
N PRO A 20 3.03 16.85 -11.47
CA PRO A 20 1.78 17.33 -10.88
C PRO A 20 0.94 16.14 -10.39
N ILE A 21 0.30 16.29 -9.24
CA ILE A 21 -0.63 15.28 -8.71
C ILE A 21 -2.03 15.55 -9.27
N LYS A 22 -2.61 14.57 -9.97
CA LYS A 22 -4.00 14.59 -10.43
C LYS A 22 -4.85 13.76 -9.47
N HIS A 23 -5.62 14.42 -8.61
CA HIS A 23 -6.60 13.75 -7.75
C HIS A 23 -7.81 13.28 -8.57
N ILE A 24 -8.14 11.99 -8.48
CA ILE A 24 -9.27 11.37 -9.17
C ILE A 24 -10.13 10.58 -8.17
N PRO A 25 -11.43 10.36 -8.44
CA PRO A 25 -12.27 9.51 -7.59
C PRO A 25 -11.76 8.06 -7.55
N GLY A 26 -11.91 7.42 -6.39
CA GLY A 26 -11.55 6.02 -6.17
C GLY A 26 -11.95 5.57 -4.76
N PRO A 27 -11.73 4.30 -4.38
CA PRO A 27 -11.99 3.83 -3.03
C PRO A 27 -10.98 4.43 -2.04
N GLU A 28 -11.43 5.31 -1.14
CA GLU A 28 -10.55 6.07 -0.23
C GLU A 28 -10.33 5.42 1.15
N GLY A 29 -11.23 4.51 1.57
CA GLY A 29 -11.17 3.92 2.90
C GLY A 29 -11.37 4.95 4.03
N VAL A 30 -10.63 4.79 5.14
CA VAL A 30 -10.70 5.71 6.30
C VAL A 30 -9.92 7.00 6.03
N ARG A 31 -10.30 8.10 6.70
CA ARG A 31 -9.63 9.41 6.53
C ARG A 31 -8.21 9.49 7.08
N GLY A 32 -7.85 8.66 8.04
CA GLY A 32 -6.51 8.67 8.61
C GLY A 32 -6.33 7.57 9.64
N ARG A 33 -5.10 7.10 9.78
CA ARG A 33 -4.68 6.13 10.79
C ARG A 33 -3.21 6.33 11.13
N ASN A 34 -2.86 6.14 12.39
CA ASN A 34 -1.49 6.13 12.86
C ASN A 34 -1.39 5.15 14.02
N SER A 35 -0.28 4.44 14.13
CA SER A 35 -0.07 3.50 15.22
C SER A 35 0.25 4.26 16.51
N ASP A 36 -0.42 3.90 17.61
CA ASP A 36 0.03 4.26 18.95
C ASP A 36 0.97 3.16 19.45
N ASN A 37 2.23 3.54 19.68
CA ASN A 37 3.27 2.59 20.07
C ASN A 37 3.54 2.61 21.59
N THR A 38 2.61 3.10 22.41
CA THR A 38 2.78 3.13 23.87
C THR A 38 2.90 1.72 24.45
N LEU A 39 1.95 0.83 24.14
CA LEU A 39 1.91 -0.53 24.70
C LEU A 39 3.09 -1.41 24.24
N ILE A 40 3.47 -1.33 22.97
CA ILE A 40 4.57 -2.15 22.43
C ILE A 40 5.92 -1.77 23.07
N LYS A 41 6.12 -0.48 23.36
CA LYS A 41 7.31 -0.01 24.07
C LYS A 41 7.32 -0.47 25.53
N GLU A 42 6.17 -0.45 26.19
CA GLU A 42 6.04 -0.91 27.57
C GLU A 42 6.33 -2.41 27.72
N VAL A 43 5.71 -3.22 26.86
CA VAL A 43 5.77 -4.68 26.98
C VAL A 43 7.07 -5.26 26.41
N LEU A 44 7.55 -4.72 25.28
CA LEU A 44 8.67 -5.31 24.54
C LEU A 44 9.95 -4.46 24.59
N GLY A 45 9.90 -3.23 25.13
CA GLY A 45 11.03 -2.30 25.08
C GLY A 45 11.41 -1.86 23.66
N TRP A 46 10.52 -2.07 22.68
CA TRP A 46 10.82 -1.92 21.26
C TRP A 46 9.68 -1.21 20.51
N ALA A 47 10.03 -0.49 19.44
CA ALA A 47 9.10 0.03 18.45
C ALA A 47 9.80 0.21 17.09
N PRO A 48 9.05 0.27 15.97
CA PRO A 48 9.62 0.59 14.66
C PRO A 48 10.30 1.97 14.68
N SER A 49 11.53 2.03 14.14
CA SER A 49 12.35 3.25 14.08
C SER A 49 12.70 3.70 12.66
N THR A 50 12.62 2.81 11.67
CA THR A 50 12.87 3.11 10.26
C THR A 50 11.94 4.21 9.77
N THR A 51 12.51 5.23 9.12
CA THR A 51 11.71 6.32 8.58
C THR A 51 10.95 5.86 7.34
N LEU A 52 9.85 6.55 7.03
CA LEU A 52 9.11 6.26 5.80
C LEU A 52 9.97 6.50 4.55
N GLU A 53 10.78 7.55 4.52
CA GLU A 53 11.67 7.87 3.38
C GLU A 53 12.68 6.75 3.13
N GLU A 54 13.30 6.22 4.18
CA GLU A 54 14.26 5.11 4.11
C GLU A 54 13.59 3.82 3.60
N GLY A 55 12.47 3.43 4.20
CA GLY A 55 11.72 2.24 3.79
C GLY A 55 11.19 2.33 2.35
N LEU A 56 10.72 3.50 1.94
CA LEU A 56 10.32 3.77 0.56
C LEU A 56 11.51 3.72 -0.40
N GLY A 57 12.70 4.12 0.01
CA GLY A 57 13.93 4.00 -0.79
C GLY A 57 14.25 2.54 -1.15
N TYR A 58 14.18 1.64 -0.16
CA TYR A 58 14.36 0.20 -0.41
C TYR A 58 13.29 -0.35 -1.36
N THR A 59 12.03 -0.01 -1.10
CA THR A 59 10.88 -0.47 -1.90
C THR A 59 10.96 0.06 -3.33
N HIS A 60 11.28 1.35 -3.52
CA HIS A 60 11.42 1.99 -4.83
C HIS A 60 12.51 1.32 -5.66
N THR A 61 13.66 1.03 -5.05
CA THR A 61 14.78 0.33 -5.70
C THR A 61 14.36 -1.06 -6.17
N TRP A 62 13.70 -1.83 -5.31
CA TRP A 62 13.22 -3.17 -5.63
C TRP A 62 12.18 -3.15 -6.75
N ILE A 63 11.13 -2.31 -6.66
CA ILE A 63 10.09 -2.19 -7.70
C ILE A 63 10.70 -1.77 -9.03
N THR A 64 11.70 -0.87 -9.03
CA THR A 64 12.40 -0.46 -10.25
C THR A 64 13.07 -1.65 -10.95
N ALA A 65 13.63 -2.60 -10.20
CA ALA A 65 14.15 -3.84 -10.76
C ALA A 65 13.02 -4.71 -11.35
N GLN A 66 11.89 -4.83 -10.64
CA GLN A 66 10.74 -5.61 -11.12
C GLN A 66 10.15 -5.04 -12.42
N ILE A 67 10.09 -3.71 -12.56
CA ILE A 67 9.62 -3.05 -13.79
C ILE A 67 10.51 -3.39 -14.99
N LYS A 68 11.83 -3.53 -14.78
CA LYS A 68 12.75 -3.95 -15.86
C LYS A 68 12.50 -5.39 -16.32
N GLU A 69 11.99 -6.23 -15.42
CA GLU A 69 11.70 -7.65 -15.69
C GLU A 69 10.25 -7.90 -16.12
N PHE A 70 9.35 -6.91 -15.99
CA PHE A 70 7.90 -7.07 -16.12
C PHE A 70 7.43 -7.62 -17.47
N GLY A 71 8.20 -7.47 -18.56
CA GLY A 71 7.94 -8.06 -19.88
C GLY A 71 6.67 -7.61 -20.61
N GLY A 72 5.73 -6.96 -19.90
CA GLY A 72 4.49 -6.39 -20.42
C GLY A 72 4.62 -4.91 -20.79
N ALA A 73 3.52 -4.34 -21.27
CA ALA A 73 3.47 -2.95 -21.72
C ALA A 73 3.46 -1.99 -20.52
N LEU A 74 4.44 -1.07 -20.45
CA LEU A 74 4.67 -0.20 -19.30
C LEU A 74 3.59 0.87 -19.09
N ASP A 75 2.87 1.24 -20.15
CA ASP A 75 1.72 2.15 -20.09
C ASP A 75 0.62 1.61 -19.17
N THR A 76 0.47 0.28 -19.10
CA THR A 76 -0.51 -0.38 -18.22
C THR A 76 -0.21 -0.19 -16.73
N LEU A 77 1.02 0.17 -16.36
CA LEU A 77 1.43 0.39 -14.97
C LEU A 77 1.15 1.83 -14.47
N THR A 78 0.72 2.73 -15.36
CA THR A 78 0.48 4.14 -15.02
C THR A 78 -0.88 4.39 -14.37
N THR A 79 -1.75 3.39 -14.32
CA THR A 79 -3.09 3.46 -13.71
C THR A 79 -3.33 2.26 -12.80
N SER A 80 -3.93 2.51 -11.63
CA SER A 80 -4.34 1.44 -10.72
C SER A 80 -5.70 0.88 -11.13
N LYS A 81 -5.88 -0.44 -11.00
CA LYS A 81 -7.13 -1.15 -11.33
C LYS A 81 -7.92 -1.44 -10.06
N ILE A 82 -9.25 -1.32 -10.13
CA ILE A 82 -10.15 -1.81 -9.09
C ILE A 82 -10.47 -3.26 -9.41
N CYS A 83 -10.06 -4.18 -8.53
CA CYS A 83 -10.47 -5.57 -8.65
C CYS A 83 -11.98 -5.65 -8.35
N THR A 84 -12.75 -6.10 -9.33
CA THR A 84 -14.19 -6.29 -9.15
C THR A 84 -14.45 -7.53 -8.31
N GLN A 85 -15.63 -7.58 -7.69
CA GLN A 85 -16.06 -8.76 -6.95
C GLN A 85 -16.01 -9.99 -7.86
N GLN A 86 -15.27 -11.01 -7.43
CA GLN A 86 -15.26 -12.33 -8.05
C GLN A 86 -16.07 -13.28 -7.16
N MET A 87 -16.82 -14.17 -7.78
CA MET A 87 -17.46 -15.27 -7.06
C MET A 87 -16.37 -16.29 -6.70
N ALA A 88 -16.44 -16.87 -5.50
CA ALA A 88 -15.54 -17.96 -5.13
C ALA A 88 -15.76 -19.14 -6.09
N GLU A 89 -14.68 -19.62 -6.72
CA GLU A 89 -14.74 -20.68 -7.75
C GLU A 89 -15.21 -22.01 -7.15
N ASP A 90 -14.98 -22.25 -5.86
CA ASP A 90 -15.33 -23.49 -5.14
C ASP A 90 -16.62 -23.38 -4.28
N GLY A 91 -17.40 -22.31 -4.44
CA GLY A 91 -18.55 -22.06 -3.56
C GLY A 91 -18.14 -21.63 -2.15
N CYS A 92 -19.11 -21.18 -1.35
CA CYS A 92 -18.86 -20.86 0.05
C CYS A 92 -18.82 -22.18 0.83
N ASP A 93 -17.75 -22.43 1.60
CA ASP A 93 -17.70 -23.58 2.50
C ASP A 93 -18.74 -23.40 3.61
N MET A 94 -19.89 -24.05 3.42
CA MET A 94 -21.03 -23.98 4.33
C MET A 94 -20.91 -24.97 5.50
N THR A 95 -19.78 -25.70 5.66
CA THR A 95 -19.62 -26.71 6.73
C THR A 95 -19.89 -26.15 8.12
N HIS A 96 -19.54 -24.88 8.37
CA HIS A 96 -19.75 -24.21 9.66
C HIS A 96 -20.89 -23.19 9.66
N ALA A 97 -21.70 -23.12 8.59
CA ALA A 97 -22.75 -22.10 8.45
C ALA A 97 -23.88 -22.19 9.50
N LYS A 98 -23.94 -23.26 10.30
CA LYS A 98 -24.95 -23.49 11.33
C LYS A 98 -24.41 -23.48 12.76
N GLU A 99 -23.13 -23.17 12.97
CA GLU A 99 -22.55 -23.17 14.33
C GLU A 99 -22.87 -21.91 15.15
N ALA A 100 -23.59 -20.96 14.56
CA ALA A 100 -24.20 -19.84 15.27
C ALA A 100 -25.69 -20.12 15.55
N GLN A 101 -25.96 -20.95 16.56
CA GLN A 101 -27.26 -20.96 17.25
C GLN A 101 -27.08 -21.13 18.75
#